data_AF-A0A7J9J5K8-F1
#
_entry.id   AF-A0A7J9J5K8-F1
#
_cell.length_a   1.000
_cell.length_b   1.000
_cell.length_c   1.000
_cell.angle_alpha   90.00
_cell.angle_beta   90.00
_cell.angle_gamma   90.00
#
_symmetry.space_group_name_H-M   'P 1'
#
loop_
_entity.id
_entity.type
_entity.pdbx_description
1 polymer ?
#
loop_
_entity_poly.entity_id
_entity_poly.type
_entity_poly.pdbx_seq_one_letter_code
_entity_poly.pdbx_strand_id
1 'polypeptide(L)'
;MNKERRIQQQSPVEAEIPLLPLEIMVEILSRLPVKSLCQFRCVSKQWLSLISDPLLAKSHLKKTVSNDCFYSQRKRVIISSHNLYSLEYESIGRNGSFDENLVALELDYPMKDKPNGLAELLDSARDGFLYCERSEEGNDEFPVMVKLNLPFCVNQRNWVDILGSCNGLVCIAPDEDTLFLFNPSTRESKRIPDPPSGFVPNGWSVYGFGYDFVNDDYKVVKVGCGTVCVYSLRTDSWRIVCSFPYVDNVSESGVLLNGTIHWMVSFEDGVDCRCVVAAFSLEEEVFSDMPAPDIVDTSFEFVVGVLNGCLCVLHSRNQMHNDFWVMTEYGVGKSWTKLTLSLSYICMKPLCLALNREALLDVDGKLLLYNLEDDSYRYLVVDGIPAGDGFEADTYLETLVSPNGFCRTELAVSGNLGTWGQVTYSGMHIVFSPLHLHVLLLAKNHSSSSNRFLDRTDPSSMERYGSKPV
;
A
#
# COMPACT_ATOMS: atom_id res chain seq x y z
N MET A 1 -29.66 35.04 -70.82
CA MET A 1 -30.53 34.66 -69.70
C MET A 1 -30.13 33.27 -69.24
N ASN A 2 -29.28 33.16 -68.22
CA ASN A 2 -29.22 32.02 -67.30
C ASN A 2 -28.33 32.42 -66.11
N LYS A 3 -28.93 32.43 -64.92
CA LYS A 3 -28.34 32.84 -63.64
C LYS A 3 -27.72 31.60 -62.98
N GLU A 4 -26.41 31.60 -62.78
CA GLU A 4 -25.79 30.69 -61.81
C GLU A 4 -25.96 31.28 -60.40
N ARG A 5 -26.63 30.53 -59.53
CA ARG A 5 -26.76 30.83 -58.10
C ARG A 5 -25.46 30.42 -57.39
N ARG A 6 -24.65 31.40 -56.97
CA ARG A 6 -23.63 31.19 -55.94
C ARG A 6 -24.32 30.96 -54.59
N ILE A 7 -24.25 29.74 -54.09
CA ILE A 7 -24.57 29.41 -52.70
C ILE A 7 -23.40 29.94 -51.86
N GLN A 8 -23.66 30.95 -51.02
CA GLN A 8 -22.73 31.34 -49.97
C GLN A 8 -22.68 30.20 -48.95
N GLN A 9 -21.54 29.52 -48.84
CA GLN A 9 -21.24 28.69 -47.68
C GLN A 9 -21.05 29.63 -46.49
N GLN A 10 -22.03 29.69 -45.59
CA GLN A 10 -21.81 30.16 -44.24
C GLN A 10 -20.89 29.15 -43.54
N SER A 11 -19.75 29.63 -43.04
CA SER A 11 -18.90 28.87 -42.12
C SER A 11 -19.74 28.44 -40.90
N PRO A 12 -19.65 27.18 -40.43
CA PRO A 12 -20.33 26.81 -39.21
C PRO A 12 -19.75 27.63 -38.07
N VAL A 13 -20.61 28.35 -37.35
CA VAL A 13 -20.25 28.96 -36.07
C VAL A 13 -19.88 27.78 -35.15
N GLU A 14 -18.58 27.58 -34.92
CA GLU A 14 -18.11 26.69 -33.86
C GLU A 14 -18.74 27.16 -32.57
N ALA A 15 -19.65 26.37 -32.02
CA ALA A 15 -20.17 26.58 -30.69
C ALA A 15 -18.98 26.45 -29.72
N GLU A 16 -18.50 27.57 -29.19
CA GLU A 16 -17.56 27.58 -28.08
C GLU A 16 -18.16 26.73 -26.97
N ILE A 17 -17.56 25.57 -26.71
CA ILE A 17 -17.91 24.75 -25.56
C ILE A 17 -17.59 25.62 -24.33
N PRO A 18 -18.55 25.87 -23.42
CA PRO A 18 -18.25 26.60 -22.21
C PRO A 18 -17.20 25.81 -21.42
N LEU A 19 -15.97 26.32 -21.38
CA LEU A 19 -14.91 25.80 -20.53
C LEU A 19 -15.40 25.91 -19.09
N LEU A 20 -15.61 24.75 -18.44
CA LEU A 20 -15.92 24.71 -17.02
C LEU A 20 -14.82 25.45 -16.24
N PRO A 21 -15.17 26.33 -15.30
CA PRO A 21 -14.17 27.00 -14.47
C PRO A 21 -13.27 25.98 -13.76
N LEU A 22 -12.00 26.33 -13.60
CA LEU A 22 -10.98 25.45 -13.02
C LEU A 22 -11.38 24.89 -11.65
N GLU A 23 -11.98 25.74 -10.82
CA GLU A 23 -12.46 25.42 -9.47
C GLU A 23 -13.52 24.30 -9.51
N ILE A 24 -14.45 24.37 -10.46
CA ILE A 24 -15.49 23.36 -10.62
C ILE A 24 -14.90 22.03 -11.09
N MET A 25 -13.88 22.07 -11.95
CA MET A 25 -13.19 20.85 -12.37
C MET A 25 -12.46 20.19 -11.19
N VAL A 26 -11.73 20.96 -10.38
CA VAL A 26 -11.06 20.46 -9.16
C VAL A 26 -12.07 19.86 -8.19
N GLU A 27 -13.23 20.51 -8.01
CA GLU A 27 -14.32 20.05 -7.16
C GLU A 27 -14.89 18.70 -7.64
N ILE A 28 -15.07 18.53 -8.96
CA ILE A 28 -15.54 17.28 -9.57
C ILE A 28 -14.47 16.20 -9.43
N LEU A 29 -13.23 16.47 -9.85
CA LEU A 29 -12.14 15.49 -9.85
C LEU A 29 -11.84 14.93 -8.47
N SER A 30 -11.82 15.77 -7.46
CA SER A 30 -11.53 15.35 -6.08
C SER A 30 -12.58 14.37 -5.50
N ARG A 31 -13.76 14.24 -6.12
CA ARG A 31 -14.79 13.27 -5.76
C ARG A 31 -14.66 11.94 -6.48
N LEU A 32 -13.86 11.85 -7.54
CA LEU A 32 -13.76 10.64 -8.35
C LEU A 32 -12.79 9.60 -7.76
N PRO A 33 -13.01 8.30 -8.02
CA PRO A 33 -12.04 7.25 -7.66
C PRO A 33 -10.68 7.45 -8.32
N VAL A 34 -9.60 7.07 -7.63
CA VAL A 34 -8.22 7.23 -8.12
C VAL A 34 -8.01 6.53 -9.47
N LYS A 35 -8.59 5.34 -9.64
CA LYS A 35 -8.51 4.58 -10.90
C LYS A 35 -9.06 5.37 -12.09
N SER A 36 -10.19 6.06 -11.93
CA SER A 36 -10.77 6.91 -12.97
C SER A 36 -9.89 8.13 -13.24
N LEU A 37 -9.35 8.75 -12.19
CA LEU A 37 -8.43 9.88 -12.32
C LEU A 37 -7.16 9.51 -13.09
N CYS A 38 -6.57 8.35 -12.79
CA CYS A 38 -5.42 7.84 -13.52
C CYS A 38 -5.72 7.63 -15.01
N GLN A 39 -6.93 7.17 -15.37
CA GLN A 39 -7.35 7.05 -16.77
C GLN A 39 -7.56 8.42 -17.43
N PHE A 40 -8.07 9.40 -16.68
CA PHE A 40 -8.33 10.75 -17.19
C PHE A 40 -7.06 11.55 -17.50
N ARG A 41 -5.90 11.14 -16.96
CA ARG A 41 -4.58 11.69 -17.34
C ARG A 41 -4.32 11.61 -18.86
N CYS A 42 -4.94 10.65 -19.55
CA CYS A 42 -4.77 10.48 -21.00
C CYS A 42 -5.76 11.28 -21.87
N VAL A 43 -6.74 11.97 -21.26
CA VAL A 43 -7.82 12.65 -22.00
C VAL A 43 -7.36 13.97 -22.63
N SER A 44 -6.62 14.80 -21.87
CA SER A 44 -6.03 16.05 -22.38
C SER A 44 -4.84 16.49 -21.54
N LYS A 45 -4.00 17.39 -22.07
CA LYS A 45 -2.90 18.01 -21.33
C LYS A 45 -3.38 18.77 -20.08
N GLN A 46 -4.57 19.37 -20.15
CA GLN A 46 -5.16 20.08 -19.01
C GLN A 46 -5.55 19.13 -17.88
N TRP A 47 -6.22 18.00 -18.21
CA TRP A 47 -6.53 16.97 -17.22
C TRP A 47 -5.26 16.34 -16.63
N LEU A 48 -4.27 16.03 -17.45
CA LEU A 48 -2.97 15.54 -16.97
C LEU A 48 -2.33 16.51 -15.99
N SER A 49 -2.30 17.81 -16.32
CA SER A 49 -1.73 18.85 -15.46
C SER A 49 -2.48 18.96 -14.13
N LEU A 50 -3.82 18.94 -14.16
CA LEU A 50 -4.64 19.07 -12.95
C LEU A 50 -4.54 17.84 -12.04
N ILE A 51 -4.56 16.65 -12.63
CA ILE A 51 -4.51 15.39 -11.88
C ILE A 51 -3.12 15.13 -11.28
N SER A 52 -2.09 15.76 -11.85
CA SER A 52 -0.72 15.71 -11.33
C SER A 52 -0.41 16.85 -10.35
N ASP A 53 -1.36 17.78 -10.13
CA ASP A 53 -1.18 18.90 -9.21
C ASP A 53 -1.27 18.44 -7.74
N PRO A 54 -0.24 18.69 -6.90
CA PRO A 54 -0.27 18.38 -5.48
C PRO A 54 -1.47 18.98 -4.73
N LEU A 55 -2.00 20.14 -5.16
CA LEU A 55 -3.17 20.75 -4.54
C LEU A 55 -4.44 19.91 -4.74
N LEU A 56 -4.61 19.32 -5.93
CA LEU A 56 -5.71 18.39 -6.17
C LEU A 56 -5.53 17.14 -5.31
N ALA A 57 -4.32 16.59 -5.21
CA ALA A 57 -4.04 15.43 -4.37
C ALA A 57 -4.40 15.69 -2.89
N LYS A 58 -4.00 16.85 -2.34
CA LYS A 58 -4.39 17.28 -0.99
C LYS A 58 -5.89 17.46 -0.84
N SER A 59 -6.57 18.09 -1.82
CA SER A 59 -8.03 18.23 -1.79
C SER A 59 -8.76 16.89 -1.89
N HIS A 60 -8.24 15.97 -2.68
CA HIS A 60 -8.79 14.61 -2.85
C HIS A 60 -8.67 13.82 -1.54
N LEU A 61 -7.49 13.82 -0.93
CA LEU A 61 -7.25 13.22 0.39
C LEU A 61 -8.16 13.83 1.46
N LYS A 62 -8.22 15.17 1.56
CA LYS A 62 -9.07 15.86 2.55
C LYS A 62 -10.53 15.42 2.41
N LYS A 63 -11.05 15.31 1.19
CA LYS A 63 -12.41 14.81 0.96
C LYS A 63 -12.58 13.34 1.31
N THR A 64 -11.59 12.49 1.02
CA THR A 64 -11.61 11.08 1.44
C THR A 64 -11.76 10.99 2.96
N VAL A 65 -10.93 11.70 3.71
CA VAL A 65 -10.88 11.61 5.18
C VAL A 65 -12.08 12.28 5.85
N SER A 66 -12.65 13.32 5.25
CA SER A 66 -13.78 14.07 5.83
C SER A 66 -15.17 13.49 5.48
N ASN A 67 -15.25 12.44 4.68
CA ASN A 67 -16.52 11.87 4.22
C ASN A 67 -16.50 10.35 4.34
N ASP A 68 -17.33 9.81 5.23
CA ASP A 68 -17.36 8.38 5.54
C ASP A 68 -17.63 7.49 4.32
N CYS A 69 -18.46 7.94 3.37
CA CYS A 69 -18.73 7.20 2.14
C CYS A 69 -17.47 7.11 1.26
N PHE A 70 -16.76 8.23 1.06
CA PHE A 70 -15.49 8.21 0.32
C PHE A 70 -14.40 7.46 1.05
N TYR A 71 -14.34 7.58 2.38
CA TYR A 71 -13.40 6.83 3.21
C TYR A 71 -13.59 5.32 3.00
N SER A 72 -14.82 4.83 3.14
CA SER A 72 -15.18 3.42 2.97
C SER A 72 -14.86 2.93 1.55
N GLN A 73 -15.27 3.69 0.54
CA GLN A 73 -15.07 3.33 -0.88
C GLN A 73 -13.59 3.25 -1.28
N ARG A 74 -12.75 4.09 -0.67
CA ARG A 74 -11.32 4.20 -0.98
C ARG A 74 -10.45 3.42 -0.01
N LYS A 75 -11.00 2.82 1.04
CA LYS A 75 -10.25 1.95 1.94
C LYS A 75 -9.98 0.61 1.28
N ARG A 76 -8.81 0.05 1.54
CA ARG A 76 -8.35 -1.24 1.03
C ARG A 76 -7.64 -1.99 2.15
N VAL A 77 -7.64 -3.31 2.07
CA VAL A 77 -6.76 -4.16 2.87
C VAL A 77 -5.56 -4.51 2.00
N ILE A 78 -4.36 -4.33 2.52
CA ILE A 78 -3.12 -4.80 1.90
C ILE A 78 -2.69 -6.06 2.63
N ILE A 79 -2.31 -7.10 1.88
CA ILE A 79 -1.90 -8.39 2.42
C ILE A 79 -0.49 -8.67 1.93
N SER A 80 0.41 -8.95 2.86
CA SER A 80 1.76 -9.40 2.60
C SER A 80 1.90 -10.89 2.84
N SER A 81 2.43 -11.59 1.85
CA SER A 81 2.92 -12.96 1.96
C SER A 81 4.25 -12.99 1.19
N HIS A 82 4.45 -13.93 0.25
CA HIS A 82 5.58 -13.88 -0.71
C HIS A 82 5.38 -12.85 -1.84
N ASN A 83 4.40 -11.97 -1.69
CA ASN A 83 4.00 -10.92 -2.62
C ASN A 83 3.08 -9.94 -1.88
N LEU A 84 2.81 -8.79 -2.49
CA LEU A 84 1.81 -7.84 -1.98
C LEU A 84 0.51 -7.95 -2.76
N TYR A 85 -0.59 -8.00 -2.03
CA TYR A 85 -1.94 -8.03 -2.58
C TYR A 85 -2.80 -6.92 -2.02
N SER A 86 -3.79 -6.49 -2.78
CA SER A 86 -4.80 -5.53 -2.35
C SER A 86 -6.19 -6.13 -2.47
N LEU A 87 -7.00 -5.90 -1.45
CA LEU A 87 -8.38 -6.34 -1.35
C LEU A 87 -9.31 -5.13 -1.16
N GLU A 88 -10.48 -5.19 -1.81
CA GLU A 88 -11.53 -4.18 -1.66
C GLU A 88 -12.22 -4.27 -0.30
N TYR A 89 -12.12 -3.21 0.50
CA TYR A 89 -12.72 -3.16 1.84
C TYR A 89 -14.26 -3.25 1.80
N GLU A 90 -14.93 -2.63 0.82
CA GLU A 90 -16.40 -2.66 0.74
C GLU A 90 -16.97 -4.06 0.46
N SER A 91 -16.15 -4.98 -0.06
CA SER A 91 -16.55 -6.37 -0.27
C SER A 91 -16.57 -7.17 1.03
N ILE A 92 -16.02 -6.62 2.12
CA ILE A 92 -15.96 -7.27 3.43
C ILE A 92 -17.25 -6.98 4.20
N GLY A 93 -18.03 -8.04 4.48
CA GLY A 93 -19.23 -7.96 5.32
C GLY A 93 -20.50 -7.49 4.59
N ARG A 94 -20.54 -7.58 3.25
CA ARG A 94 -21.66 -7.06 2.44
C ARG A 94 -22.89 -7.95 2.46
N ASN A 95 -22.77 -9.29 2.55
CA ASN A 95 -23.95 -10.16 2.43
C ASN A 95 -24.21 -11.13 3.59
N GLY A 96 -23.41 -11.14 4.66
CA GLY A 96 -23.65 -12.02 5.82
C GLY A 96 -23.74 -13.52 5.49
N SER A 97 -23.40 -13.92 4.26
CA SER A 97 -23.39 -15.31 3.81
C SER A 97 -21.98 -15.87 3.97
N PHE A 98 -21.90 -17.17 4.24
CA PHE A 98 -20.64 -17.89 4.49
C PHE A 98 -19.80 -18.13 3.22
N ASP A 99 -20.26 -17.71 2.04
CA ASP A 99 -19.71 -18.05 0.72
C ASP A 99 -19.14 -16.83 -0.04
N GLU A 100 -18.87 -15.71 0.65
CA GLU A 100 -18.22 -14.55 0.03
C GLU A 100 -16.72 -14.82 -0.17
N ASN A 101 -16.35 -15.31 -1.35
CA ASN A 101 -14.95 -15.33 -1.77
C ASN A 101 -14.48 -13.90 -2.10
N LEU A 102 -13.52 -13.42 -1.32
CA LEU A 102 -12.86 -12.14 -1.52
C LEU A 102 -11.77 -12.30 -2.58
N VAL A 103 -11.67 -11.40 -3.54
CA VAL A 103 -10.65 -11.47 -4.59
C VAL A 103 -9.51 -10.52 -4.27
N ALA A 104 -8.32 -11.08 -4.03
CA ALA A 104 -7.10 -10.32 -3.86
C ALA A 104 -6.45 -10.01 -5.23
N LEU A 105 -6.05 -8.76 -5.42
CA LEU A 105 -5.34 -8.29 -6.60
C LEU A 105 -3.86 -8.12 -6.28
N GLU A 106 -3.00 -8.80 -7.02
CA GLU A 106 -1.55 -8.65 -6.89
C GLU A 106 -1.12 -7.21 -7.23
N LEU A 107 -0.33 -6.61 -6.34
CA LEU A 107 0.20 -5.27 -6.50
C LEU A 107 1.49 -5.28 -7.32
N ASP A 108 1.74 -4.16 -8.00
CA ASP A 108 2.95 -3.88 -8.74
C ASP A 108 3.80 -2.90 -7.92
N TYR A 109 4.71 -3.45 -7.11
CA TYR A 109 5.52 -2.71 -6.15
C TYR A 109 7.02 -2.74 -6.54
N PRO A 110 7.84 -1.81 -6.04
CA PRO A 110 9.27 -1.80 -6.32
C PRO A 110 9.96 -3.11 -5.93
N MET A 111 10.90 -3.58 -6.76
CA MET A 111 11.69 -4.80 -6.53
C MET A 111 10.91 -6.12 -6.52
N LYS A 112 9.64 -6.12 -6.93
CA LYS A 112 8.80 -7.33 -7.01
C LYS A 112 9.42 -8.51 -7.78
N ASP A 113 10.13 -8.24 -8.87
CA ASP A 113 10.75 -9.27 -9.71
C ASP A 113 12.18 -9.60 -9.32
N LYS A 114 12.70 -9.02 -8.23
CA LYS A 114 14.02 -9.38 -7.70
C LYS A 114 13.93 -10.74 -7.01
N PRO A 115 14.71 -11.76 -7.44
CA PRO A 115 14.79 -13.02 -6.73
C PRO A 115 15.44 -12.83 -5.35
N ASN A 116 15.05 -13.65 -4.37
CA ASN A 116 15.73 -13.66 -3.09
C ASN A 116 17.12 -14.34 -3.19
N GLY A 117 17.99 -14.08 -2.21
CA GLY A 117 19.35 -14.62 -2.21
C GLY A 117 19.39 -16.16 -2.25
N LEU A 118 18.38 -16.83 -1.70
CA LEU A 118 18.23 -18.29 -1.80
C LEU A 118 17.92 -18.76 -3.23
N ALA A 119 17.04 -18.07 -3.94
CA ALA A 119 16.71 -18.35 -5.34
C ALA A 119 17.92 -18.09 -6.25
N GLU A 120 18.65 -17.00 -6.03
CA GLU A 120 19.91 -16.74 -6.75
C GLU A 120 20.94 -17.84 -6.49
N LEU A 121 21.09 -18.29 -5.24
CA LEU A 121 21.95 -19.41 -4.89
C LEU A 121 21.50 -20.71 -5.57
N LEU A 122 20.20 -20.98 -5.65
CA LEU A 122 19.66 -22.15 -6.33
C LEU A 122 19.89 -22.12 -7.84
N ASP A 123 19.69 -20.97 -8.48
CA ASP A 123 19.99 -20.79 -9.91
C ASP A 123 21.48 -20.97 -10.21
N SER A 124 22.35 -20.66 -9.24
CA SER A 124 23.80 -20.89 -9.36
C SER A 124 24.20 -22.35 -9.15
N ALA A 125 23.35 -23.17 -8.52
CA ALA A 125 23.64 -24.57 -8.25
C ALA A 125 23.53 -25.40 -9.53
N ARG A 126 24.58 -26.17 -9.86
CA ARG A 126 24.53 -27.15 -10.97
C ARG A 126 24.23 -28.52 -10.40
N ASP A 127 23.22 -29.20 -10.96
CA ASP A 127 22.82 -30.56 -10.56
C ASP A 127 22.52 -30.73 -9.05
N GLY A 128 22.11 -29.65 -8.36
CA GLY A 128 21.82 -29.65 -6.91
C GLY A 128 23.03 -29.48 -5.99
N PHE A 129 24.18 -29.08 -6.54
CA PHE A 129 25.41 -28.80 -5.79
C PHE A 129 25.83 -27.34 -5.90
N LEU A 130 26.24 -26.76 -4.77
CA LEU A 130 26.97 -25.50 -4.71
C LEU A 130 28.48 -25.76 -4.70
N TYR A 131 29.22 -24.96 -5.46
CA TYR A 131 30.68 -24.99 -5.52
C TYR A 131 31.22 -23.80 -4.73
N CYS A 132 31.90 -24.07 -3.62
CA CYS A 132 32.62 -23.03 -2.87
C CYS A 132 34.11 -23.14 -3.15
N GLU A 133 34.68 -22.10 -3.75
CA GLU A 133 36.14 -21.94 -3.83
C GLU A 133 36.63 -21.37 -2.49
N ARG A 134 37.51 -22.11 -1.82
CA ARG A 134 38.12 -21.63 -0.58
C ARG A 134 39.30 -20.72 -0.96
N SER A 135 39.20 -19.43 -0.65
CA SER A 135 40.33 -18.52 -0.85
C SER A 135 41.33 -18.67 0.29
N GLU A 136 42.26 -19.61 0.18
CA GLU A 136 43.55 -19.47 0.86
C GLU A 136 44.67 -19.80 -0.13
N GLU A 137 45.63 -18.88 -0.18
CA GLU A 137 46.79 -18.91 -1.05
C GLU A 137 47.56 -20.22 -0.88
N GLY A 138 47.65 -21.00 -1.96
CA GLY A 138 48.69 -22.02 -2.12
C GLY A 138 48.32 -23.43 -1.67
N ASN A 139 47.42 -24.09 -2.40
CA ASN A 139 47.65 -25.44 -2.93
C ASN A 139 46.47 -25.82 -3.86
N ASP A 140 46.76 -26.61 -4.89
CA ASP A 140 45.74 -27.20 -5.78
C ASP A 140 44.81 -28.12 -4.98
N GLU A 141 43.77 -27.55 -4.36
CA GLU A 141 42.73 -28.30 -3.67
C GLU A 141 41.39 -28.08 -4.36
N PHE A 142 40.72 -29.20 -4.69
CA PHE A 142 39.48 -29.23 -5.46
C PHE A 142 38.36 -28.43 -4.77
N PRO A 143 37.45 -27.78 -5.54
CA PRO A 143 36.34 -27.02 -4.98
C PRO A 143 35.49 -27.92 -4.06
N VAL A 144 35.13 -27.41 -2.88
CA VAL A 144 34.29 -28.14 -1.93
C VAL A 144 32.86 -28.12 -2.47
N MET A 145 32.32 -29.32 -2.72
CA MET A 145 30.94 -29.48 -3.18
C MET A 145 30.00 -29.66 -1.98
N VAL A 146 29.00 -28.78 -1.89
CA VAL A 146 27.94 -28.88 -0.88
C VAL A 146 26.65 -29.30 -1.57
N LYS A 147 26.11 -30.47 -1.19
CA LYS A 147 24.82 -30.94 -1.68
C LYS A 147 23.69 -30.26 -0.92
N LEU A 148 22.82 -29.53 -1.62
CA LEU A 148 21.63 -28.94 -1.04
C LEU A 148 20.49 -29.97 -1.05
N ASN A 149 20.11 -30.49 0.12
CA ASN A 149 18.88 -31.25 0.28
C ASN A 149 17.76 -30.27 0.66
N LEU A 150 17.22 -29.55 -0.32
CA LEU A 150 16.13 -28.60 -0.09
C LEU A 150 14.80 -29.18 -0.58
N PRO A 151 13.68 -28.91 0.13
CA PRO A 151 12.36 -29.26 -0.37
C PRO A 151 12.09 -28.51 -1.68
N PHE A 152 11.50 -29.20 -2.67
CA PHE A 152 11.33 -28.76 -4.06
C PHE A 152 10.43 -27.53 -4.29
N CYS A 153 10.06 -26.79 -3.24
CA CYS A 153 9.26 -25.57 -3.29
C CYS A 153 9.97 -24.47 -2.50
N VAL A 154 10.95 -23.80 -3.11
CA VAL A 154 11.55 -22.59 -2.54
C VAL A 154 10.86 -21.40 -3.16
N ASN A 155 10.25 -20.55 -2.32
CA ASN A 155 9.64 -19.32 -2.79
C ASN A 155 10.76 -18.41 -3.33
N GLN A 156 10.58 -17.92 -4.56
CA GLN A 156 11.61 -17.14 -5.25
C GLN A 156 11.70 -15.70 -4.75
N ARG A 157 10.74 -15.24 -3.95
CA ARG A 157 10.59 -13.85 -3.49
C ARG A 157 10.74 -13.78 -1.97
N ASN A 158 11.23 -12.65 -1.49
CA ASN A 158 11.23 -12.33 -0.06
C ASN A 158 9.80 -11.97 0.39
N TRP A 159 9.55 -12.21 1.68
CA TRP A 159 8.40 -11.61 2.35
C TRP A 159 8.57 -10.09 2.34
N VAL A 160 7.46 -9.35 2.17
CA VAL A 160 7.51 -7.88 2.10
C VAL A 160 6.97 -7.29 3.40
N ASP A 161 7.82 -6.65 4.21
CA ASP A 161 7.33 -6.09 5.47
C ASP A 161 6.54 -4.80 5.22
N ILE A 162 5.39 -4.68 5.90
CA ILE A 162 4.55 -3.47 5.88
C ILE A 162 4.83 -2.72 7.18
N LEU A 163 5.57 -1.62 7.08
CA LEU A 163 5.97 -0.82 8.25
C LEU A 163 4.90 0.18 8.69
N GLY A 164 3.84 0.32 7.89
CA GLY A 164 2.65 1.11 8.18
C GLY A 164 2.10 1.83 6.96
N SER A 165 0.88 2.34 7.09
CA SER A 165 0.23 3.19 6.08
C SER A 165 -0.24 4.51 6.67
N CYS A 166 -0.15 5.59 5.89
CA CYS A 166 -0.68 6.89 6.27
C CYS A 166 -1.08 7.69 5.03
N ASN A 167 -2.32 8.20 5.02
CA ASN A 167 -2.81 9.13 3.99
C ASN A 167 -2.63 8.65 2.52
N GLY A 168 -2.60 7.33 2.34
CA GLY A 168 -2.48 6.63 1.06
C GLY A 168 -1.07 6.31 0.58
N LEU A 169 -0.05 6.67 1.35
CA LEU A 169 1.28 6.06 1.23
C LEU A 169 1.37 4.85 2.15
N VAL A 170 2.11 3.84 1.71
CA VAL A 170 2.48 2.66 2.47
C VAL A 170 4.00 2.61 2.52
N CYS A 171 4.57 2.47 3.72
CA CYS A 171 6.00 2.23 3.88
C CYS A 171 6.23 0.72 3.86
N ILE A 172 7.02 0.26 2.90
CA ILE A 172 7.30 -1.18 2.69
C ILE A 172 8.80 -1.44 2.71
N ALA A 173 9.18 -2.63 3.14
CA ALA A 173 10.53 -3.17 3.02
C ALA A 173 10.49 -4.49 2.23
N PRO A 174 10.61 -4.46 0.89
CA PRO A 174 10.60 -5.68 0.07
C PRO A 174 11.89 -6.50 0.14
N ASP A 175 12.92 -5.97 0.78
CA ASP A 175 14.23 -6.60 0.97
C ASP A 175 14.89 -6.06 2.24
N GLU A 176 15.89 -6.78 2.77
CA GLU A 176 16.60 -6.39 3.99
C GLU A 176 17.12 -4.95 3.88
N ASP A 177 16.79 -4.13 4.88
CA ASP A 177 17.14 -2.71 5.01
C ASP A 177 16.79 -1.79 3.82
N THR A 178 16.02 -2.27 2.83
CA THR A 178 15.65 -1.46 1.67
C THR A 178 14.23 -0.96 1.78
N LEU A 179 14.08 0.34 2.08
CA LEU A 179 12.78 0.95 2.33
C LEU A 179 12.22 1.72 1.12
N PHE A 180 10.92 1.62 0.92
CA PHE A 180 10.18 2.43 -0.05
C PHE A 180 8.95 3.09 0.57
N LEU A 181 8.66 4.31 0.13
CA LEU A 181 7.32 4.86 0.19
C LEU A 181 6.61 4.54 -1.12
N PHE A 182 5.50 3.82 -1.03
CA PHE A 182 4.75 3.32 -2.17
C PHE A 182 3.30 3.82 -2.09
N ASN A 183 2.77 4.32 -3.20
CA ASN A 183 1.33 4.53 -3.38
C ASN A 183 0.77 3.41 -4.27
N PRO A 184 0.03 2.43 -3.71
CA PRO A 184 -0.52 1.32 -4.49
C PRO A 184 -1.52 1.77 -5.57
N SER A 185 -2.20 2.90 -5.38
CA SER A 185 -3.25 3.39 -6.29
C SER A 185 -2.70 4.14 -7.50
N THR A 186 -1.61 4.90 -7.34
CA THR A 186 -0.94 5.59 -8.45
C THR A 186 0.24 4.81 -9.02
N ARG A 187 0.69 3.76 -8.30
CA ARG A 187 1.92 2.97 -8.57
C ARG A 187 3.21 3.78 -8.50
N GLU A 188 3.14 5.00 -7.97
CA GLU A 188 4.33 5.80 -7.72
C GLU A 188 5.04 5.27 -6.48
N SER A 189 6.37 5.30 -6.53
CA SER A 189 7.22 4.91 -5.42
C SER A 189 8.41 5.85 -5.30
N LYS A 190 9.00 5.88 -4.11
CA LYS A 190 10.28 6.53 -3.83
C LYS A 190 11.09 5.63 -2.90
N ARG A 191 12.32 5.30 -3.30
CA ARG A 191 13.30 4.63 -2.43
C ARG A 191 13.73 5.60 -1.35
N ILE A 192 13.67 5.18 -0.10
CA ILE A 192 14.25 5.93 1.01
C ILE A 192 15.77 5.62 1.02
N PRO A 193 16.64 6.64 1.12
CA PRO A 193 18.08 6.41 1.17
C PRO A 193 18.46 5.60 2.41
N ASP A 194 19.61 4.94 2.36
CA ASP A 194 20.12 4.19 3.50
C ASP A 194 20.49 5.16 4.64
N PRO A 195 20.27 4.77 5.91
CA PRO A 195 20.63 5.62 7.04
C PRO A 195 22.16 5.83 7.14
N PRO A 196 22.63 6.94 7.77
CA PRO A 196 24.04 7.35 7.78
C PRO A 196 25.04 6.24 8.19
N SER A 197 26.19 6.14 7.50
CA SER A 197 27.22 5.12 7.78
C SER A 197 27.81 5.27 9.20
N GLY A 198 27.34 4.43 10.11
CA GLY A 198 27.59 4.46 11.56
C GLY A 198 26.64 3.53 12.32
N PHE A 199 25.51 3.17 11.70
CA PHE A 199 24.68 2.05 12.12
C PHE A 199 25.37 0.75 11.76
N VAL A 200 25.63 -0.10 12.75
CA VAL A 200 26.06 -1.46 12.49
C VAL A 200 24.88 -2.18 11.85
N PRO A 201 25.02 -2.84 10.69
CA PRO A 201 23.95 -3.61 10.06
C PRO A 201 23.45 -4.81 10.89
N ASN A 202 24.10 -5.12 12.02
CA ASN A 202 23.98 -6.40 12.70
C ASN A 202 23.01 -6.38 13.91
N GLY A 203 22.01 -5.49 13.91
CA GLY A 203 21.00 -5.41 14.98
C GLY A 203 19.58 -5.32 14.42
N TRP A 204 18.62 -5.90 15.13
CA TRP A 204 17.20 -5.73 14.81
C TRP A 204 16.82 -4.25 14.94
N SER A 205 16.27 -3.68 13.87
CA SER A 205 15.75 -2.31 13.86
C SER A 205 14.24 -2.37 13.70
N VAL A 206 13.52 -1.59 14.49
CA VAL A 206 12.08 -1.40 14.32
C VAL A 206 11.81 -0.05 13.69
N TYR A 207 10.70 0.02 12.98
CA TYR A 207 10.31 1.21 12.24
C TYR A 207 8.96 1.72 12.70
N GLY A 208 8.69 2.97 12.38
CA GLY A 208 7.37 3.56 12.49
C GLY A 208 7.17 4.53 11.34
N PHE A 209 5.97 4.57 10.78
CA PHE A 209 5.66 5.46 9.66
C PHE A 209 4.44 6.33 9.97
N GLY A 210 4.52 7.60 9.60
CA GLY A 210 3.36 8.48 9.68
C GLY A 210 3.55 9.84 9.02
N TYR A 211 2.52 10.66 9.18
CA TYR A 211 2.47 12.01 8.63
C TYR A 211 2.39 13.03 9.77
N ASP A 212 3.35 13.94 9.78
CA ASP A 212 3.39 15.11 10.64
C ASP A 212 2.52 16.21 10.02
N PHE A 213 1.32 16.38 10.57
CA PHE A 213 0.33 17.33 10.09
C PHE A 213 0.76 18.79 10.27
N VAL A 214 1.60 19.08 11.27
CA VAL A 214 2.02 20.45 11.60
C VAL A 214 3.11 20.90 10.64
N ASN A 215 4.06 20.01 10.35
CA ASN A 215 5.15 20.30 9.44
C ASN A 215 4.88 19.90 7.97
N ASP A 216 3.70 19.34 7.65
CA ASP A 216 3.31 18.87 6.32
C ASP A 216 4.34 17.91 5.72
N ASP A 217 4.69 16.86 6.47
CA ASP A 217 5.80 15.99 6.14
C ASP A 217 5.51 14.52 6.46
N TYR A 218 5.96 13.62 5.59
CA TYR A 218 5.96 12.20 5.89
C TYR A 218 7.27 11.83 6.56
N LYS A 219 7.18 11.10 7.67
CA LYS A 219 8.33 10.71 8.46
C LYS A 219 8.39 9.20 8.63
N VAL A 220 9.60 8.66 8.55
CA VAL A 220 9.91 7.29 8.96
C VAL A 220 10.84 7.38 10.16
N VAL A 221 10.41 6.79 11.28
CA VAL A 221 11.20 6.68 12.49
C VAL A 221 11.87 5.31 12.47
N LYS A 222 13.19 5.26 12.60
CA LYS A 222 13.97 4.04 12.79
C LYS A 222 14.51 4.03 14.21
N VAL A 223 14.25 2.96 14.94
CA VAL A 223 14.80 2.70 16.28
C VAL A 223 15.67 1.46 16.20
N GLY A 224 16.91 1.55 16.66
CA GLY A 224 17.81 0.41 16.74
C GLY A 224 19.18 0.76 17.32
N CYS A 225 19.80 -0.20 18.00
CA CYS A 225 21.11 -0.06 18.64
C CYS A 225 21.17 1.15 19.59
N GLY A 226 20.11 1.37 20.37
CA GLY A 226 20.02 2.48 21.31
C GLY A 226 19.91 3.88 20.69
N THR A 227 19.65 4.00 19.38
CA THR A 227 19.56 5.29 18.67
C THR A 227 18.23 5.43 17.95
N VAL A 228 17.72 6.66 17.87
CA VAL A 228 16.48 7.00 17.17
C VAL A 228 16.78 7.97 16.04
N CYS A 229 16.41 7.56 14.82
CA CYS A 229 16.58 8.34 13.61
C CYS A 229 15.25 8.63 12.95
N VAL A 230 15.15 9.79 12.33
CA VAL A 230 13.96 10.21 11.60
C VAL A 230 14.37 10.59 10.18
N TYR A 231 13.75 9.93 9.22
CA TYR A 231 13.75 10.34 7.81
C TYR A 231 12.62 11.35 7.59
N SER A 232 12.93 12.43 6.89
CA SER A 232 11.94 13.38 6.37
C SER A 232 11.82 13.19 4.86
N LEU A 233 10.61 12.97 4.37
CA LEU A 233 10.35 12.89 2.93
C LEU A 233 10.60 14.23 2.23
N ARG A 234 10.28 15.34 2.90
CA ARG A 234 10.44 16.69 2.37
C ARG A 234 11.90 17.08 2.17
N THR A 235 12.79 16.74 3.11
CA THR A 235 14.24 17.03 2.97
C THR A 235 15.01 15.89 2.32
N ASP A 236 14.35 14.74 2.11
CA ASP A 236 14.92 13.51 1.57
C ASP A 236 16.19 13.05 2.30
N SER A 237 16.18 13.15 3.63
CA SER A 237 17.36 12.90 4.46
C SER A 237 17.01 12.34 5.82
N TRP A 238 17.92 11.52 6.35
CA TRP A 238 17.90 11.06 7.73
C TRP A 238 18.57 12.05 8.68
N ARG A 239 18.06 12.09 9.92
CA ARG A 239 18.73 12.75 11.05
C ARG A 239 18.59 11.91 12.31
N ILE A 240 19.62 11.96 13.16
CA ILE A 240 19.57 11.40 14.51
C ILE A 240 18.86 12.42 15.40
N VAL A 241 17.87 11.97 16.18
CA VAL A 241 17.08 12.85 17.04
C VAL A 241 17.49 12.69 18.50
N CYS A 242 17.56 11.44 18.99
CA CYS A 242 17.94 11.14 20.37
C CYS A 242 18.49 9.72 20.51
N SER A 243 19.01 9.39 21.70
CA SER A 243 19.19 8.00 22.12
C SER A 243 17.82 7.37 22.41
N PHE A 244 17.68 6.08 22.18
CA PHE A 244 16.48 5.33 22.55
C PHE A 244 16.42 5.22 24.08
N PRO A 245 15.36 5.70 24.74
CA PRO A 245 15.33 5.80 26.19
C PRO A 245 14.88 4.51 26.90
N TYR A 246 14.65 3.42 26.17
CA TYR A 246 14.13 2.15 26.67
C TYR A 246 15.06 0.98 26.35
N VAL A 247 14.74 -0.20 26.86
CA VAL A 247 15.44 -1.45 26.53
C VAL A 247 15.20 -1.79 25.05
N ASP A 248 16.25 -2.22 24.35
CA ASP A 248 16.22 -2.56 22.93
C ASP A 248 15.59 -3.97 22.72
N ASN A 249 14.33 -4.13 23.14
CA ASN A 249 13.57 -5.38 23.08
C ASN A 249 12.30 -5.30 22.21
N VAL A 250 12.25 -4.32 21.30
CA VAL A 250 11.09 -4.10 20.43
C VAL A 250 11.19 -5.01 19.21
N SER A 251 10.13 -5.77 18.93
CA SER A 251 10.12 -6.78 17.86
C SER A 251 9.21 -6.43 16.68
N GLU A 252 8.31 -5.46 16.83
CA GLU A 252 7.32 -5.09 15.81
C GLU A 252 7.36 -3.60 15.45
N SER A 253 6.87 -3.29 14.25
CA SER A 253 6.74 -1.90 13.78
C SER A 253 5.70 -1.12 14.59
N GLY A 254 5.94 0.18 14.75
CA GLY A 254 5.13 1.05 15.57
C GLY A 254 3.83 1.46 14.89
N VAL A 255 2.77 1.59 15.68
CA VAL A 255 1.44 1.95 15.17
C VAL A 255 1.16 3.44 15.32
N LEU A 256 0.71 4.06 14.23
CA LEU A 256 0.34 5.47 14.20
C LEU A 256 -1.08 5.68 14.74
N LEU A 257 -1.23 6.54 15.74
CA LEU A 257 -2.52 7.03 16.22
C LEU A 257 -2.38 8.50 16.65
N ASN A 258 -3.30 9.37 16.20
CA ASN A 258 -3.34 10.78 16.61
C ASN A 258 -2.01 11.56 16.40
N GLY A 259 -1.26 11.26 15.34
CA GLY A 259 0.02 11.94 15.03
C GLY A 259 1.22 11.41 15.84
N THR A 260 1.01 10.38 16.65
CA THR A 260 2.02 9.76 17.50
C THR A 260 2.20 8.30 17.11
N ILE A 261 3.43 7.82 17.11
CA ILE A 261 3.74 6.40 16.86
C ILE A 261 3.95 5.70 18.20
N HIS A 262 3.36 4.52 18.35
CA HIS A 262 3.32 3.78 19.61
C HIS A 262 4.00 2.43 19.49
N TRP A 263 4.78 2.08 20.51
CA TRP A 263 5.40 0.76 20.69
C TRP A 263 5.19 0.26 22.11
N MET A 264 5.13 -1.06 22.28
CA MET A 264 5.32 -1.67 23.59
C MET A 264 6.81 -1.78 23.84
N VAL A 265 7.26 -1.26 24.98
CA VAL A 265 8.66 -1.28 25.37
C VAL A 265 8.80 -1.64 26.84
N SER A 266 9.98 -2.12 27.20
CA SER A 266 10.35 -2.31 28.61
C SER A 266 11.31 -1.21 29.07
N PHE A 267 11.13 -0.76 30.30
CA PHE A 267 12.02 0.17 30.99
C PHE A 267 12.60 -0.52 32.23
N GLU A 268 13.92 -0.42 32.43
CA GLU A 268 14.60 -0.92 33.62
C GLU A 268 14.47 0.11 34.76
N ASP A 269 13.80 -0.26 35.85
CA ASP A 269 13.74 0.54 37.09
C ASP A 269 14.43 -0.22 38.23
N GLY A 270 15.77 -0.30 38.14
CA GLY A 270 16.58 -1.02 39.13
C GLY A 270 16.54 -2.53 38.94
N VAL A 271 15.81 -3.25 39.80
CA VAL A 271 15.73 -4.73 39.77
C VAL A 271 14.50 -5.23 39.01
N ASP A 272 13.47 -4.38 38.87
CA ASP A 272 12.22 -4.71 38.18
C ASP A 272 12.19 -4.07 36.79
N CYS A 273 11.83 -4.87 35.79
CA CYS A 273 11.47 -4.36 34.48
C CYS A 273 9.98 -3.96 34.53
N ARG A 274 9.62 -2.83 33.91
CA ARG A 274 8.23 -2.41 33.74
C ARG A 274 7.92 -2.23 32.26
N CYS A 275 6.74 -2.66 31.83
CA CYS A 275 6.27 -2.39 30.48
C CYS A 275 5.55 -1.03 30.42
N VAL A 276 5.83 -0.25 29.39
CA VAL A 276 5.13 1.00 29.08
C VAL A 276 4.78 1.06 27.60
N VAL A 277 3.79 1.87 27.25
CA VAL A 277 3.54 2.22 25.86
C VAL A 277 4.39 3.45 25.54
N ALA A 278 5.45 3.28 24.77
CA ALA A 278 6.26 4.39 24.29
C ALA A 278 5.51 5.13 23.19
N ALA A 279 5.31 6.44 23.36
CA ALA A 279 4.61 7.30 22.43
C ALA A 279 5.56 8.36 21.86
N PHE A 280 5.94 8.25 20.58
CA PHE A 280 6.77 9.21 19.88
C PHE A 280 5.94 10.20 19.07
N SER A 281 5.94 11.47 19.48
CA SER A 281 5.24 12.53 18.74
C SER A 281 5.98 12.83 17.44
N LEU A 282 5.30 12.77 16.29
CA LEU A 282 5.91 13.16 15.01
C LEU A 282 6.12 14.66 14.88
N GLU A 283 5.31 15.47 15.56
CA GLU A 283 5.40 16.94 15.55
C GLU A 283 6.64 17.42 16.31
N GLU A 284 6.74 16.99 17.58
CA GLU A 284 7.78 17.43 18.51
C GLU A 284 9.03 16.54 18.46
N GLU A 285 8.92 15.34 17.88
CA GLU A 285 9.98 14.33 17.80
C GLU A 285 10.55 13.93 19.16
N VAL A 286 9.67 13.80 20.14
CA VAL A 286 10.00 13.38 21.51
C VAL A 286 9.19 12.16 21.93
N PHE A 287 9.81 11.32 22.75
CA PHE A 287 9.11 10.23 23.44
C PHE A 287 8.38 10.74 24.67
N SER A 288 7.24 10.12 24.93
CA SER A 288 6.48 10.23 26.17
C SER A 288 6.02 8.84 26.61
N ASP A 289 5.91 8.66 27.93
CA ASP A 289 5.41 7.43 28.52
C ASP A 289 3.89 7.47 28.54
N MET A 290 3.25 6.45 27.96
CA MET A 290 1.84 6.17 28.19
C MET A 290 1.67 4.98 29.13
N PRO A 291 0.66 5.03 30.02
CA PRO A 291 0.40 3.94 30.95
C PRO A 291 0.03 2.67 30.18
N ALA A 292 0.73 1.56 30.47
CA ALA A 292 0.33 0.22 30.04
C ALA A 292 -0.75 -0.35 30.98
N PRO A 293 -1.48 -1.40 30.58
CA PRO A 293 -2.38 -2.12 31.48
C PRO A 293 -1.64 -2.71 32.69
N ASP A 294 -2.26 -2.66 33.89
CA ASP A 294 -1.64 -3.08 35.17
C ASP A 294 -1.21 -4.57 35.23
N ILE A 295 -1.66 -5.40 34.29
CA ILE A 295 -1.48 -6.87 34.26
C ILE A 295 -0.36 -7.31 33.29
N VAL A 296 0.27 -6.36 32.60
CA VAL A 296 1.36 -6.64 31.66
C VAL A 296 2.62 -7.05 32.45
N ASP A 297 2.77 -8.35 32.69
CA ASP A 297 3.96 -8.94 33.30
C ASP A 297 5.08 -9.02 32.26
N THR A 298 6.29 -8.67 32.68
CA THR A 298 7.51 -8.66 31.84
C THR A 298 7.95 -10.03 31.34
N SER A 299 7.28 -11.10 31.79
CA SER A 299 7.48 -12.46 31.29
C SER A 299 6.89 -12.72 29.90
N PHE A 300 6.07 -11.79 29.37
CA PHE A 300 5.44 -11.92 28.06
C PHE A 300 5.84 -10.78 27.11
N GLU A 301 5.93 -11.09 25.82
CA GLU A 301 6.07 -10.09 24.76
C GLU A 301 4.68 -9.52 24.44
N PHE A 302 4.59 -8.20 24.28
CA PHE A 302 3.35 -7.50 23.93
C PHE A 302 3.59 -6.59 22.74
N VAL A 303 2.53 -6.33 21.99
CA VAL A 303 2.52 -5.42 20.83
C VAL A 303 1.36 -4.45 20.94
N VAL A 304 1.44 -3.34 20.21
CA VAL A 304 0.39 -2.33 20.16
C VAL A 304 -0.38 -2.46 18.84
N GLY A 305 -1.69 -2.28 18.91
CA GLY A 305 -2.57 -2.22 17.74
C GLY A 305 -3.51 -1.02 17.81
N VAL A 306 -4.30 -0.81 16.76
CA VAL A 306 -5.37 0.19 16.75
C VAL A 306 -6.66 -0.47 16.28
N LEU A 307 -7.71 -0.41 17.10
CA LEU A 307 -9.04 -0.85 16.72
C LEU A 307 -10.04 0.28 16.95
N ASN A 308 -10.73 0.68 15.88
CA ASN A 308 -11.74 1.74 15.93
C ASN A 308 -11.23 3.08 16.52
N GLY A 309 -9.98 3.44 16.24
CA GLY A 309 -9.37 4.66 16.79
C GLY A 309 -8.96 4.57 18.26
N CYS A 310 -9.14 3.41 18.90
CA CYS A 310 -8.64 3.13 20.24
C CYS A 310 -7.31 2.38 20.15
N LEU A 311 -6.39 2.72 21.05
CA LEU A 311 -5.14 1.98 21.18
C LEU A 311 -5.40 0.62 21.84
N CYS A 312 -4.74 -0.42 21.35
CA CYS A 312 -4.86 -1.77 21.87
C CYS A 312 -3.50 -2.31 22.31
N VAL A 313 -3.46 -3.12 23.35
CA VAL A 313 -2.30 -3.92 23.73
C VAL A 313 -2.67 -5.39 23.56
N LEU A 314 -1.85 -6.12 22.83
CA LEU A 314 -2.07 -7.51 22.49
C LEU A 314 -0.88 -8.34 22.92
N HIS A 315 -1.12 -9.61 23.20
CA HIS A 315 -0.05 -10.57 23.40
C HIS A 315 0.70 -10.82 22.09
N SER A 316 2.01 -11.00 22.18
CA SER A 316 2.89 -11.28 21.05
C SER A 316 3.62 -12.58 21.25
N ARG A 317 3.44 -13.50 20.27
CA ARG A 317 4.22 -14.73 20.08
C ARG A 317 4.23 -15.65 21.32
N ASN A 318 4.83 -16.83 21.18
CA ASN A 318 5.15 -17.78 22.26
C ASN A 318 4.00 -18.61 22.87
N GLN A 319 2.81 -18.06 23.11
CA GLN A 319 1.70 -18.80 23.74
C GLN A 319 0.36 -18.52 23.07
N MET A 320 -0.63 -19.38 23.35
CA MET A 320 -2.01 -19.16 22.96
C MET A 320 -2.67 -18.20 23.94
N HIS A 321 -3.27 -17.14 23.41
CA HIS A 321 -4.00 -16.13 24.16
C HIS A 321 -5.42 -16.03 23.61
N ASN A 322 -6.34 -15.47 24.38
CA ASN A 322 -7.72 -15.24 23.95
C ASN A 322 -8.25 -13.90 24.45
N ASP A 323 -7.38 -12.98 24.83
CA ASP A 323 -7.77 -11.69 25.34
C ASP A 323 -6.77 -10.61 24.93
N PHE A 324 -7.20 -9.35 24.98
CA PHE A 324 -6.38 -8.19 24.70
C PHE A 324 -6.97 -6.97 25.42
N TRP A 325 -6.24 -5.86 25.46
CA TRP A 325 -6.68 -4.64 26.13
C TRP A 325 -6.96 -3.53 25.14
N VAL A 326 -7.98 -2.73 25.43
CA VAL A 326 -8.35 -1.54 24.65
C VAL A 326 -8.38 -0.32 25.55
N MET A 327 -7.69 0.75 25.14
CA MET A 327 -7.71 2.05 25.82
C MET A 327 -8.92 2.83 25.33
N THR A 328 -9.94 2.95 26.16
CA THR A 328 -11.19 3.61 25.80
C THR A 328 -11.09 5.13 25.80
N GLU A 329 -10.16 5.69 26.57
CA GLU A 329 -9.83 7.12 26.59
C GLU A 329 -8.33 7.31 26.36
N TYR A 330 -7.95 7.95 25.26
CA TYR A 330 -6.56 8.10 24.84
C TYR A 330 -5.69 8.80 25.91
N GLY A 331 -4.57 8.17 26.28
CA GLY A 331 -3.65 8.61 27.32
C GLY A 331 -4.09 8.35 28.76
N VAL A 332 -5.30 7.83 29.00
CA VAL A 332 -5.84 7.63 30.36
C VAL A 332 -5.69 6.16 30.77
N GLY A 333 -4.69 5.84 31.59
CA GLY A 333 -4.38 4.45 31.98
C GLY A 333 -5.52 3.70 32.67
N LYS A 334 -6.35 4.40 33.46
CA LYS A 334 -7.52 3.77 34.12
C LYS A 334 -8.63 3.36 33.13
N SER A 335 -8.53 3.76 31.87
CA SER A 335 -9.51 3.46 30.82
C SER A 335 -9.24 2.14 30.09
N TRP A 336 -8.13 1.46 30.39
CA TRP A 336 -7.82 0.15 29.84
C TRP A 336 -8.91 -0.85 30.23
N THR A 337 -9.54 -1.43 29.21
CA THR A 337 -10.56 -2.47 29.36
C THR A 337 -10.06 -3.74 28.70
N LYS A 338 -10.09 -4.85 29.44
CA LYS A 338 -9.74 -6.16 28.93
C LYS A 338 -10.93 -6.75 28.17
N LEU A 339 -10.70 -7.18 26.95
CA LEU A 339 -11.66 -7.90 26.11
C LEU A 339 -11.21 -9.35 25.98
N THR A 340 -12.10 -10.29 26.30
CA THR A 340 -11.87 -11.72 26.10
C THR A 340 -12.69 -12.18 24.91
N LEU A 341 -12.04 -12.94 24.04
CA LEU A 341 -12.57 -13.49 22.81
C LEU A 341 -12.92 -14.97 23.00
N SER A 342 -13.96 -15.43 22.33
CA SER A 342 -14.24 -16.85 22.08
C SER A 342 -13.22 -17.51 21.13
N LEU A 343 -12.33 -16.72 20.53
CA LEU A 343 -11.23 -17.15 19.69
C LEU A 343 -9.90 -17.16 20.47
N SER A 344 -9.05 -18.14 20.20
CA SER A 344 -7.65 -18.13 20.66
C SER A 344 -6.70 -17.82 19.51
N TYR A 345 -5.60 -17.13 19.80
CA TYR A 345 -4.60 -16.68 18.84
C TYR A 345 -3.17 -16.79 19.41
N ILE A 346 -2.17 -16.93 18.55
CA ILE A 346 -0.74 -16.76 18.89
C ILE A 346 -0.30 -15.33 18.52
N CYS A 347 -0.68 -14.90 17.32
CA CYS A 347 -0.44 -13.56 16.80
C CYS A 347 -1.76 -12.97 16.29
N MET A 348 -2.07 -11.75 16.71
CA MET A 348 -3.25 -11.02 16.25
C MET A 348 -2.88 -9.58 15.95
N LYS A 349 -3.45 -9.03 14.87
CA LYS A 349 -3.38 -7.61 14.51
C LYS A 349 -4.79 -7.09 14.18
N PRO A 350 -5.34 -6.15 14.99
CA PRO A 350 -6.58 -5.48 14.64
C PRO A 350 -6.37 -4.55 13.45
N LEU A 351 -7.24 -4.62 12.45
CA LEU A 351 -7.10 -3.81 11.23
C LEU A 351 -8.05 -2.62 11.24
N CYS A 352 -9.36 -2.88 11.37
CA CYS A 352 -10.39 -1.84 11.47
C CYS A 352 -11.76 -2.46 11.76
N LEU A 353 -12.80 -1.62 11.89
CA LEU A 353 -14.19 -2.10 11.81
C LEU A 353 -14.61 -2.23 10.35
N ALA A 354 -15.37 -3.26 10.02
CA ALA A 354 -16.08 -3.43 8.77
C ALA A 354 -17.37 -2.58 8.73
N LEU A 355 -18.05 -2.53 7.57
CA LEU A 355 -19.27 -1.73 7.37
C LEU A 355 -20.43 -2.14 8.29
N ASN A 356 -20.49 -3.43 8.64
CA ASN A 356 -21.45 -3.99 9.59
C ASN A 356 -21.00 -3.85 11.06
N ARG A 357 -19.93 -3.11 11.34
CA ARG A 357 -19.33 -2.86 12.66
C ARG A 357 -18.64 -4.05 13.33
N GLU A 358 -18.48 -5.16 12.62
CA GLU A 358 -17.61 -6.24 13.08
C GLU A 358 -16.14 -5.82 12.99
N ALA A 359 -15.30 -6.30 13.91
CA ALA A 359 -13.87 -6.08 13.88
C ALA A 359 -13.23 -6.99 12.82
N LEU A 360 -12.54 -6.39 11.86
CA LEU A 360 -11.68 -7.09 10.92
C LEU A 360 -10.31 -7.29 11.58
N LEU A 361 -9.94 -8.56 11.76
CA LEU A 361 -8.72 -8.97 12.45
C LEU A 361 -7.88 -9.85 11.51
N ASP A 362 -6.58 -9.69 11.59
CA ASP A 362 -5.61 -10.69 11.15
C ASP A 362 -5.22 -11.54 12.36
N VAL A 363 -5.44 -12.86 12.28
CA VAL A 363 -5.16 -13.81 13.35
C VAL A 363 -4.45 -15.03 12.77
N ASP A 364 -3.24 -15.30 13.26
CA ASP A 364 -2.39 -16.44 12.89
C ASP A 364 -2.26 -16.61 11.36
N GLY A 365 -2.15 -15.49 10.66
CA GLY A 365 -2.00 -15.42 9.20
C GLY A 365 -3.27 -15.65 8.41
N LYS A 366 -4.43 -15.33 8.99
CA LYS A 366 -5.75 -15.43 8.36
C LYS A 366 -6.61 -14.21 8.70
N LEU A 367 -7.43 -13.78 7.75
CA LEU A 367 -8.40 -12.72 7.95
C LEU A 367 -9.69 -13.30 8.53
N LEU A 368 -10.27 -12.61 9.51
CA LEU A 368 -11.58 -12.93 10.05
C LEU A 368 -12.36 -11.67 10.43
N LEU A 369 -13.68 -11.81 10.43
CA LEU A 369 -14.59 -10.84 11.03
C LEU A 369 -15.05 -11.35 12.39
N TYR A 370 -14.95 -10.48 13.38
CA TYR A 370 -15.32 -10.74 14.76
C TYR A 370 -16.44 -9.79 15.19
N ASN A 371 -17.56 -10.34 15.64
CA ASN A 371 -18.63 -9.57 16.25
C ASN A 371 -18.38 -9.43 17.76
N LEU A 372 -18.02 -8.22 18.18
CA LEU A 372 -17.73 -7.90 19.59
C LEU A 372 -19.00 -7.87 20.48
N GLU A 373 -20.21 -7.83 19.90
CA GLU A 373 -21.46 -7.76 20.65
C GLU A 373 -21.97 -9.15 21.08
N ASP A 374 -21.87 -10.15 20.19
CA ASP A 374 -22.36 -11.50 20.42
C ASP A 374 -21.25 -12.56 20.54
N ASP A 375 -19.99 -12.12 20.46
CA ASP A 375 -18.80 -12.96 20.63
C ASP A 375 -18.62 -14.04 19.54
N SER A 376 -19.21 -13.83 18.36
CA SER A 376 -19.09 -14.73 17.22
C SER A 376 -18.04 -14.27 16.21
N TYR A 377 -17.50 -15.20 15.41
CA TYR A 377 -16.53 -14.88 14.37
C TYR A 377 -16.65 -15.79 13.14
N ARG A 378 -16.13 -15.31 12.01
CA ARG A 378 -16.00 -16.09 10.78
C ARG A 378 -14.72 -15.76 10.03
N TYR A 379 -14.04 -16.79 9.54
CA TYR A 379 -12.89 -16.64 8.66
C TYR A 379 -13.33 -16.15 7.28
N LEU A 380 -12.53 -15.30 6.68
CA LEU A 380 -12.72 -14.81 5.33
C LEU A 380 -11.90 -15.65 4.36
N VAL A 381 -12.53 -16.09 3.27
CA VAL A 381 -11.84 -16.81 2.19
C VAL A 381 -11.34 -15.78 1.19
N VAL A 382 -10.02 -15.75 0.97
CA VAL A 382 -9.37 -14.82 0.04
C VAL A 382 -8.81 -15.61 -1.15
N ASP A 383 -9.44 -15.46 -2.29
CA ASP A 383 -9.00 -15.99 -3.58
C ASP A 383 -7.86 -15.15 -4.15
N GLY A 384 -6.91 -15.80 -4.81
CA GLY A 384 -5.78 -15.16 -5.50
C GLY A 384 -4.47 -15.13 -4.70
N ILE A 385 -4.51 -15.51 -3.42
CA ILE A 385 -3.30 -15.69 -2.59
C ILE A 385 -2.91 -17.18 -2.63
N PRO A 386 -1.65 -17.53 -2.93
CA PRO A 386 -1.19 -18.92 -2.90
C PRO A 386 -1.47 -19.60 -1.55
N ALA A 387 -2.01 -20.81 -1.59
CA ALA A 387 -2.34 -21.56 -0.39
C ALA A 387 -1.08 -22.13 0.29
N GLY A 388 -1.03 -22.08 1.62
CA GLY A 388 -0.08 -22.84 2.44
C GLY A 388 0.74 -22.02 3.43
N ASP A 389 0.97 -20.74 3.12
CA ASP A 389 1.71 -19.82 3.98
C ASP A 389 0.73 -18.82 4.61
N GLY A 390 0.90 -18.52 5.90
CA GLY A 390 0.19 -17.40 6.53
C GLY A 390 0.53 -16.08 5.82
N PHE A 391 -0.21 -15.02 6.13
CA PHE A 391 0.08 -13.67 5.63
C PHE A 391 0.06 -12.66 6.78
N GLU A 392 0.55 -11.45 6.54
CA GLU A 392 0.29 -10.28 7.40
C GLU A 392 -0.64 -9.33 6.64
N ALA A 393 -1.59 -8.71 7.33
CA ALA A 393 -2.46 -7.70 6.75
C ALA A 393 -2.31 -6.31 7.40
N ASP A 394 -2.59 -5.29 6.61
CA ASP A 394 -2.77 -3.91 7.04
C ASP A 394 -3.86 -3.24 6.19
N THR A 395 -4.15 -1.96 6.43
CA THR A 395 -5.07 -1.18 5.61
C THR A 395 -4.40 0.05 5.03
N TYR A 396 -4.86 0.47 3.86
CA TYR A 396 -4.45 1.73 3.25
C TYR A 396 -5.63 2.44 2.59
N LEU A 397 -5.44 3.72 2.27
CA LEU A 397 -6.42 4.53 1.55
C LEU A 397 -5.97 4.77 0.12
N GLU A 398 -6.87 4.64 -0.84
CA GLU A 398 -6.61 5.04 -2.21
C GLU A 398 -6.63 6.56 -2.35
N THR A 399 -5.47 7.16 -2.65
CA THR A 399 -5.30 8.60 -2.79
C THR A 399 -4.40 8.95 -3.98
N LEU A 400 -4.39 10.23 -4.36
CA LEU A 400 -3.48 10.79 -5.36
C LEU A 400 -2.14 11.28 -4.76
N VAL A 401 -1.88 11.01 -3.48
CA VAL A 401 -0.65 11.51 -2.83
C VAL A 401 0.56 10.87 -3.48
N SER A 402 1.46 11.70 -4.04
CA SER A 402 2.69 11.21 -4.65
C SER A 402 3.83 11.21 -3.63
N PRO A 403 4.59 10.10 -3.49
CA PRO A 403 5.82 10.10 -2.70
C PRO A 403 6.92 10.99 -3.32
N ASN A 404 6.71 11.48 -4.54
CA ASN A 404 7.66 12.36 -5.25
C ASN A 404 7.25 13.84 -5.24
N GLY A 405 6.18 14.20 -4.51
CA GLY A 405 5.56 15.53 -4.56
C GLY A 405 6.45 16.69 -4.12
N PHE A 406 7.43 16.47 -3.25
CA PHE A 406 8.35 17.51 -2.77
C PHE A 406 9.56 17.72 -3.71
N CYS A 407 9.86 16.75 -4.59
CA CYS A 407 10.95 16.84 -5.55
C CYS A 407 10.53 17.61 -6.81
N ARG A 408 10.24 18.92 -6.70
CA ARG A 408 10.15 19.84 -7.87
C ARG A 408 10.01 21.31 -7.43
N THR A 409 11.09 21.92 -6.95
CA THR A 409 11.15 23.41 -6.91
C THR A 409 12.54 24.03 -7.06
N GLU A 410 13.59 23.27 -7.39
CA GLU A 410 14.95 23.84 -7.56
C GLU A 410 15.54 23.76 -8.97
N LEU A 411 14.74 23.44 -10.00
CA LEU A 411 15.14 23.67 -11.39
C LEU A 411 14.25 24.74 -12.02
N ALA A 412 14.36 25.96 -11.49
CA ALA A 412 13.83 27.15 -12.13
C ALA A 412 14.73 27.56 -13.31
N VAL A 413 14.20 27.33 -14.50
CA VAL A 413 14.13 28.30 -15.60
C VAL A 413 15.43 29.04 -15.93
N SER A 414 16.19 28.45 -16.86
CA SER A 414 16.92 29.24 -17.87
C SER A 414 16.67 28.64 -19.24
N GLY A 415 15.81 29.26 -20.05
CA GLY A 415 15.62 28.82 -21.44
C GLY A 415 14.31 29.27 -22.10
N ASN A 416 14.22 30.57 -22.35
CA ASN A 416 13.49 31.24 -23.45
C ASN A 416 12.04 30.83 -23.81
N LEU A 417 11.15 31.82 -23.65
CA LEU A 417 9.88 31.93 -24.37
C LEU A 417 10.09 31.82 -25.89
N GLY A 418 9.65 30.72 -26.47
CA GLY A 418 9.41 30.56 -27.90
C GLY A 418 7.91 30.45 -28.16
N THR A 419 7.41 31.32 -29.03
CA THR A 419 6.03 31.47 -29.52
C THR A 419 5.28 30.16 -29.77
N TRP A 420 4.12 29.99 -29.13
CA TRP A 420 3.17 28.91 -29.45
C TRP A 420 2.27 29.32 -30.62
N GLY A 421 2.39 28.61 -31.74
CA GLY A 421 1.47 28.68 -32.86
C GLY A 421 0.11 28.07 -32.53
N GLN A 422 -0.96 28.66 -33.09
CA GLN A 422 -2.32 28.13 -33.08
C GLN A 422 -2.36 26.71 -33.67
N VAL A 423 -2.90 25.76 -32.90
CA VAL A 423 -3.37 24.48 -33.41
C VAL A 423 -4.81 24.30 -32.94
N THR A 424 -5.74 24.36 -33.87
CA THR A 424 -7.18 24.09 -33.69
C THR A 424 -7.43 22.60 -33.51
N TYR A 425 -8.22 22.20 -32.51
CA TYR A 425 -8.66 20.81 -32.32
C TYR A 425 -10.18 20.71 -32.44
N SER A 426 -10.63 19.79 -33.30
CA SER A 426 -12.02 19.41 -33.49
C SER A 426 -12.47 18.36 -32.47
N GLY A 427 -13.51 18.68 -31.70
CA GLY A 427 -14.62 17.80 -31.31
C GLY A 427 -14.37 16.55 -30.46
N MET A 428 -14.78 16.60 -29.19
CA MET A 428 -15.30 15.44 -28.44
C MET A 428 -16.53 15.88 -27.64
N HIS A 429 -17.65 15.17 -27.81
CA HIS A 429 -18.90 15.42 -27.07
C HIS A 429 -18.97 14.53 -25.82
N ILE A 430 -19.12 15.15 -24.65
CA ILE A 430 -19.43 14.46 -23.38
C ILE A 430 -20.82 14.92 -22.96
N VAL A 431 -21.76 13.98 -22.77
CA VAL A 431 -23.10 14.25 -22.23
C VAL A 431 -23.15 13.67 -20.81
N PHE A 432 -23.43 14.50 -19.81
CA PHE A 432 -23.61 14.08 -18.43
C PHE A 432 -25.11 13.85 -18.14
N SER A 433 -25.46 12.69 -17.56
CA SER A 433 -26.78 12.41 -16.98
C SER A 433 -26.67 12.37 -15.44
N PRO A 434 -27.61 12.96 -14.66
CA PRO A 434 -27.48 13.10 -13.21
C PRO A 434 -27.75 11.84 -12.38
N LEU A 435 -28.14 10.71 -12.99
CA LEU A 435 -28.41 9.46 -12.28
C LEU A 435 -27.74 8.30 -13.02
N HIS A 436 -26.77 7.65 -12.37
CA HIS A 436 -25.93 6.52 -12.82
C HIS A 436 -24.74 6.89 -13.72
N LEU A 437 -23.54 6.84 -13.14
CA LEU A 437 -22.27 7.06 -13.83
C LEU A 437 -21.81 5.76 -14.52
N HIS A 438 -22.20 5.58 -15.78
CA HIS A 438 -21.56 4.64 -16.71
C HIS A 438 -21.03 5.45 -17.90
N VAL A 439 -19.71 5.48 -18.06
CA VAL A 439 -19.06 6.11 -19.23
C VAL A 439 -18.98 5.06 -20.34
N LEU A 440 -19.87 5.16 -21.33
CA LEU A 440 -19.77 4.39 -22.57
C LEU A 440 -18.94 5.18 -23.59
N LEU A 441 -17.74 4.70 -23.91
CA LEU A 441 -16.92 5.21 -25.02
C LEU A 441 -17.43 4.62 -26.34
N LEU A 442 -18.05 5.43 -27.20
CA LEU A 442 -18.33 5.07 -28.59
C LEU A 442 -17.34 5.77 -29.52
N ALA A 443 -16.35 5.02 -30.02
CA ALA A 443 -15.51 5.45 -31.12
C ALA A 443 -16.26 5.21 -32.45
N LYS A 444 -16.68 6.27 -33.13
CA LYS A 444 -17.11 6.20 -34.55
C LYS A 444 -15.89 6.38 -35.44
N ASN A 445 -15.40 5.29 -36.03
CA ASN A 445 -14.46 5.34 -37.14
C ASN A 445 -15.20 5.79 -38.42
N HIS A 446 -14.89 6.99 -38.90
CA HIS A 446 -15.15 7.37 -40.29
C HIS A 446 -13.81 7.31 -41.05
N SER A 447 -13.59 6.23 -41.79
CA SER A 447 -12.61 6.19 -42.87
C SER A 447 -13.29 5.74 -44.15
N SER A 448 -13.52 6.68 -45.07
CA SER A 448 -13.98 6.42 -46.43
C SER A 448 -12.80 6.43 -47.39
N SER A 449 -12.49 5.28 -48.00
CA SER A 449 -12.01 5.20 -49.39
C SER A 449 -12.00 3.76 -49.93
N SER A 450 -13.09 3.41 -50.61
CA SER A 450 -13.19 2.73 -51.91
C SER A 450 -12.31 1.50 -52.27
N ASN A 451 -13.01 0.36 -52.41
CA ASN A 451 -13.05 -0.62 -53.51
C ASN A 451 -11.76 -1.29 -54.03
N ARG A 452 -11.72 -2.63 -53.95
CA ARG A 452 -11.93 -3.52 -55.12
C ARG A 452 -12.29 -4.95 -54.73
N PHE A 453 -13.34 -5.43 -55.39
CA PHE A 453 -13.83 -6.80 -55.50
C PHE A 453 -12.74 -7.81 -55.88
N LEU A 454 -12.84 -9.03 -55.34
CA LEU A 454 -12.98 -10.25 -56.15
C LEU A 454 -13.61 -11.38 -55.31
N ASP A 455 -14.63 -11.94 -55.93
CA ASP A 455 -15.59 -12.93 -55.48
C ASP A 455 -15.10 -14.34 -55.86
N ARG A 456 -15.42 -15.38 -55.06
CA ARG A 456 -15.83 -16.74 -55.48
C ARG A 456 -15.75 -17.82 -54.38
N THR A 457 -16.94 -18.21 -53.92
CA THR A 457 -17.51 -19.59 -53.87
C THR A 457 -16.69 -20.76 -53.30
N ASP A 458 -16.95 -21.13 -52.04
CA ASP A 458 -17.70 -22.32 -51.52
C ASP A 458 -17.56 -23.73 -52.18
N PRO A 459 -18.00 -24.84 -51.56
CA PRO A 459 -17.30 -25.70 -50.58
C PRO A 459 -17.26 -27.20 -51.00
N SER A 460 -16.54 -28.10 -50.29
CA SER A 460 -16.94 -29.52 -50.11
C SER A 460 -15.93 -30.44 -49.38
N SER A 461 -16.51 -31.41 -48.67
CA SER A 461 -16.02 -32.75 -48.24
C SER A 461 -14.91 -32.80 -47.17
N MET A 462 -15.11 -33.34 -45.95
CA MET A 462 -15.62 -34.66 -45.48
C MET A 462 -14.50 -35.69 -45.29
N GLU A 463 -14.42 -36.22 -44.06
CA GLU A 463 -13.75 -37.46 -43.62
C GLU A 463 -12.20 -37.48 -43.59
N ARG A 464 -11.49 -38.14 -42.67
CA ARG A 464 -11.79 -39.32 -41.85
C ARG A 464 -10.74 -39.50 -40.72
N TYR A 465 -11.20 -40.10 -39.63
CA TYR A 465 -10.54 -40.92 -38.59
C TYR A 465 -9.08 -41.38 -38.76
N GLY A 466 -8.35 -41.51 -37.63
CA GLY A 466 -7.17 -42.38 -37.54
C GLY A 466 -6.33 -42.30 -36.25
N SER A 467 -6.84 -42.85 -35.16
CA SER A 467 -6.18 -43.73 -34.16
C SER A 467 -4.67 -43.62 -33.82
N LYS A 468 -4.40 -43.47 -32.52
CA LYS A 468 -3.22 -44.01 -31.77
C LYS A 468 -3.14 -45.54 -31.90
N PRO A 469 -1.97 -46.22 -31.76
CA PRO A 469 -1.24 -46.49 -30.49
C PRO A 469 0.30 -46.42 -30.68
N VAL A 470 1.21 -46.49 -29.69
CA VAL A 470 1.35 -47.18 -28.39
C VAL A 470 2.08 -46.25 -27.42
#